data_AF-A0A969N826-F1
#
_entry.id   AF-A0A969N826-F1
#
_cell.length_a   1.000
_cell.length_b   1.000
_cell.length_c   1.000
_cell.angle_alpha   90.00
_cell.angle_beta   90.00
_cell.angle_gamma   90.00
#
_symmetry.space_group_name_H-M   'P 1'
#
loop_
_entity.id
_entity.type
_entity.pdbx_description
1 polymer ?
#
loop_
_entity_poly.entity_id
_entity_poly.type
_entity_poly.pdbx_seq_one_letter_code
_entity_poly.pdbx_strand_id
1 'polypeptide(L)'
;MKNLCLLFILAVVLLLPTKLCSQKEINLVKGLPEKKIEKINLGKNINSEQSEYVPVISPDGKTLYMFVLGDSKNIGEGDIWYSTKISDISWSPRKNIGEPLNNDASNFVISVSPDNNTLFLSRKYKAKAKVL
;
A
#
# COMPACT_ATOMS: atom_id res chain seq x y z
N MET A 1 39.35 34.25 -2.69
CA MET A 1 38.75 33.56 -1.52
C MET A 1 37.24 33.32 -1.71
N LYS A 2 36.82 32.52 -2.71
CA LYS A 2 35.39 32.15 -2.87
C LYS A 2 35.13 30.67 -3.22
N ASN A 3 36.17 29.82 -3.23
CA ASN A 3 36.04 28.42 -3.67
C ASN A 3 36.47 27.37 -2.62
N LEU A 4 36.64 27.76 -1.35
CA LEU A 4 37.07 26.83 -0.30
C LEU A 4 35.91 26.25 0.54
N CYS A 5 34.69 26.80 0.40
CA CYS A 5 33.53 26.37 1.19
C CYS A 5 32.78 25.16 0.59
N LEU A 6 32.92 24.91 -0.72
CA LEU A 6 32.17 23.84 -1.40
C LEU A 6 32.81 22.45 -1.28
N LEU A 7 34.12 22.35 -0.99
CA LEU A 7 34.79 21.06 -0.83
C LEU A 7 34.56 20.41 0.55
N PHE A 8 34.14 21.18 1.56
CA PHE A 8 33.90 20.63 2.90
C PHE A 8 32.52 19.99 3.07
N ILE A 9 31.51 20.41 2.28
CA ILE A 9 30.15 19.86 2.39
C ILE A 9 30.05 18.48 1.70
N LEU A 10 30.88 18.20 0.69
CA LEU A 10 30.87 16.92 -0.01
C LEU A 10 31.58 15.79 0.76
N ALA A 11 32.50 16.12 1.68
CA ALA A 11 33.31 15.13 2.40
C ALA A 11 32.61 14.50 3.62
N VAL A 12 31.56 15.12 4.16
CA VAL A 12 30.89 14.63 5.39
C VAL A 12 29.86 13.53 5.10
N VAL A 13 29.40 13.40 3.86
CA VAL A 13 28.40 12.37 3.48
C VAL A 13 29.03 10.98 3.26
N LEU A 14 30.35 10.88 3.08
CA LEU A 14 31.04 9.62 2.76
C LEU A 14 31.67 8.88 3.95
N LEU A 15 31.58 9.41 5.18
CA LEU A 15 32.26 8.84 6.36
C LEU A 15 31.34 8.37 7.50
N LEU A 16 30.01 8.41 7.32
CA LEU A 16 29.12 7.79 8.29
C LEU A 16 28.96 6.30 7.96
N PRO A 17 29.35 5.37 8.84
CA PRO A 17 29.06 3.95 8.64
C PRO A 17 27.55 3.79 8.51
N THR A 18 27.15 3.35 7.33
CA THR A 18 25.80 2.94 6.95
C THR A 18 25.38 1.73 7.78
N LYS A 19 24.95 1.93 9.03
CA LYS A 19 24.34 0.84 9.81
C LYS A 19 23.43 1.36 10.92
N LEU A 20 22.35 2.02 10.52
CA LEU A 20 21.13 2.14 11.33
C LEU A 20 20.03 1.26 10.74
N CYS A 21 20.37 0.00 10.48
CA CYS A 21 19.37 -1.06 10.43
C CYS A 21 19.61 -1.89 11.70
N SER A 22 18.89 -1.57 12.77
CA SER A 22 18.77 -2.51 13.89
C SER A 22 18.04 -3.72 13.32
N GLN A 23 18.81 -4.70 12.87
CA GLN A 23 18.28 -5.95 12.35
C GLN A 23 17.82 -6.75 13.56
N LYS A 24 16.66 -6.35 14.09
CA LYS A 24 16.01 -7.03 15.19
C LYS A 24 15.62 -8.40 14.65
N GLU A 25 16.22 -9.45 15.20
CA GLU A 25 15.86 -10.81 14.82
C GLU A 25 14.38 -11.03 15.15
N ILE A 26 13.60 -11.34 14.12
CA ILE A 26 12.20 -11.71 14.30
C ILE A 26 12.20 -13.16 14.78
N ASN A 27 11.73 -13.39 16.00
CA ASN A 27 11.55 -14.74 16.51
C ASN A 27 10.44 -15.43 15.71
N LEU A 28 10.85 -16.27 14.76
CA LEU A 28 9.94 -17.09 13.97
C LEU A 28 9.51 -18.33 14.78
N VAL A 29 8.30 -18.81 14.52
CA VAL A 29 7.82 -20.08 15.10
C VAL A 29 8.70 -21.23 14.60
N LYS A 30 9.16 -22.09 15.52
CA LYS A 30 9.98 -23.26 15.18
C LYS A 30 9.22 -24.19 14.23
N GLY A 31 9.90 -24.73 13.22
CA GLY A 31 9.31 -25.67 12.28
C GLY A 31 8.44 -25.02 11.19
N LEU A 32 8.50 -23.69 11.03
CA LEU A 32 7.98 -23.06 9.82
C LEU A 32 8.71 -23.66 8.60
N PRO A 33 7.99 -24.17 7.59
CA PRO A 33 8.63 -24.59 6.37
C PRO A 33 9.39 -23.40 5.80
N GLU A 34 10.66 -23.60 5.45
CA GLU A 34 11.47 -22.61 4.73
C GLU A 34 10.89 -22.42 3.33
N LYS A 35 9.74 -21.75 3.26
CA LYS A 35 9.14 -21.37 1.99
C LYS A 35 9.99 -20.24 1.46
N LYS A 36 10.73 -20.51 0.39
CA LYS A 36 11.42 -19.47 -0.38
C LYS A 36 10.39 -18.41 -0.79
N ILE A 37 10.45 -17.24 -0.18
CA ILE A 37 9.57 -16.12 -0.52
C ILE A 37 10.22 -15.38 -1.69
N GLU A 38 9.63 -15.52 -2.88
CA GLU A 38 10.01 -14.72 -4.03
C GLU A 38 9.15 -13.46 -4.07
N LYS A 39 9.81 -12.30 -4.07
CA LYS A 39 9.14 -11.00 -4.20
C LYS A 39 8.88 -10.75 -5.68
N ILE A 40 7.61 -10.59 -6.05
CA ILE A 40 7.18 -10.36 -7.43
C ILE A 40 6.61 -8.94 -7.53
N ASN A 41 7.02 -8.19 -8.55
CA ASN A 41 6.38 -6.94 -8.91
C ASN A 41 5.04 -7.23 -9.59
N LEU A 42 3.92 -6.69 -9.06
CA LEU A 42 2.57 -6.95 -9.56
C LEU A 42 2.21 -6.25 -10.88
N GLY A 43 3.17 -5.53 -11.48
CA GLY A 43 3.05 -4.88 -12.77
C GLY A 43 2.21 -3.61 -12.77
N LYS A 44 2.09 -2.98 -13.95
CA LYS A 44 1.41 -1.69 -14.18
C LYS A 44 -0.10 -1.70 -13.91
N ASN A 45 -0.70 -2.88 -13.76
CA ASN A 45 -2.11 -3.01 -13.44
C ASN A 45 -2.38 -2.64 -11.97
N ILE A 46 -1.35 -2.76 -11.12
CA ILE A 46 -1.38 -2.44 -9.70
C ILE A 46 -0.53 -1.20 -9.42
N ASN A 47 0.76 -1.26 -9.78
CA ASN A 47 1.76 -0.23 -9.49
C ASN A 47 1.70 0.92 -10.50
N SER A 48 1.85 2.15 -10.03
CA SER A 48 1.96 3.35 -10.86
C SER A 48 2.95 4.36 -10.30
N GLU A 49 2.95 5.56 -10.86
CA GLU A 49 3.74 6.70 -10.39
C GLU A 49 3.12 7.35 -9.13
N GLN A 50 1.85 7.05 -8.84
CA GLN A 50 1.14 7.45 -7.63
C GLN A 50 1.59 6.59 -6.46
N SER A 51 1.25 7.01 -5.25
CA SER A 51 1.59 6.23 -4.07
C SER A 51 0.45 5.30 -3.66
N GLU A 52 0.66 4.00 -3.81
CA GLU A 52 -0.23 2.96 -3.32
C GLU A 52 0.17 2.50 -1.90
N TYR A 53 -0.79 2.46 -0.98
CA TYR A 53 -0.58 2.04 0.40
C TYR A 53 -1.67 1.07 0.87
N VAL A 54 -1.44 0.49 2.05
CA VAL A 54 -2.42 -0.34 2.78
C VAL A 54 -3.03 -1.44 1.90
N PRO A 55 -2.21 -2.31 1.27
CA PRO A 55 -2.75 -3.39 0.47
C PRO A 55 -3.50 -4.40 1.37
N VAL A 56 -4.73 -4.72 0.98
CA VAL A 56 -5.58 -5.72 1.65
C VAL A 56 -6.08 -6.72 0.62
N ILE A 57 -5.75 -8.00 0.78
CA ILE A 57 -6.31 -9.07 -0.05
C ILE A 57 -7.57 -9.64 0.62
N SER A 58 -8.60 -9.91 -0.18
CA SER A 58 -9.81 -10.58 0.28
C SER A 58 -9.52 -12.02 0.76
N PRO A 59 -10.28 -12.57 1.70
CA PRO A 59 -10.10 -13.94 2.21
C PRO A 59 -10.09 -15.02 1.13
N ASP A 60 -10.85 -14.83 0.05
CA ASP A 60 -10.86 -15.77 -1.09
C ASP A 60 -9.66 -15.59 -2.05
N GLY A 61 -8.80 -14.60 -1.79
CA GLY A 61 -7.61 -14.30 -2.58
C GLY A 61 -7.90 -13.66 -3.94
N LYS A 62 -9.14 -13.26 -4.23
CA LYS A 62 -9.55 -12.80 -5.56
C LYS A 62 -9.55 -11.30 -5.75
N THR A 63 -9.58 -10.51 -4.67
CA THR A 63 -9.63 -9.05 -4.75
C THR A 63 -8.51 -8.43 -3.91
N LEU A 64 -7.77 -7.51 -4.49
CA LEU A 64 -6.77 -6.67 -3.83
C LEU A 64 -7.31 -5.26 -3.73
N TYR A 65 -7.49 -4.76 -2.50
CA TYR A 65 -7.82 -3.38 -2.20
C TYR A 65 -6.56 -2.60 -1.86
N MET A 66 -6.55 -1.31 -2.21
CA MET A 66 -5.40 -0.42 -2.05
C MET A 66 -5.91 0.99 -1.75
N PHE A 67 -5.15 1.75 -0.96
CA PHE A 67 -5.29 3.19 -0.88
C PHE A 67 -4.39 3.84 -1.94
N VAL A 68 -4.93 4.71 -2.80
CA VAL A 68 -4.12 5.44 -3.79
C VAL A 68 -4.20 6.93 -3.53
N LEU A 69 -3.06 7.55 -3.21
CA LEU A 69 -2.96 8.97 -2.90
C LEU A 69 -2.62 9.79 -4.17
N GLY A 70 -3.37 10.87 -4.40
CA GLY A 70 -3.06 11.85 -5.44
C GLY A 70 -3.32 11.42 -6.89
N ASP A 71 -4.10 10.36 -7.12
CA ASP A 71 -4.57 10.01 -8.47
C ASP A 71 -5.65 11.01 -8.91
N SER A 72 -5.61 11.49 -10.15
CA SER A 72 -6.56 12.47 -10.66
C SER A 72 -7.99 11.94 -10.77
N LYS A 73 -8.18 10.62 -10.68
CA LYS A 73 -9.49 9.96 -10.64
C LYS A 73 -10.04 9.77 -9.22
N ASN A 74 -9.33 10.25 -8.20
CA ASN A 74 -9.83 10.21 -6.83
C ASN A 74 -10.98 11.21 -6.62
N ILE A 75 -11.88 10.87 -5.70
CA ILE A 75 -12.92 11.76 -5.19
C ILE A 75 -12.33 12.67 -4.10
N GLY A 76 -11.58 12.10 -3.16
CA GLY A 76 -10.82 12.82 -2.14
C GLY A 76 -9.34 12.94 -2.49
N GLU A 77 -8.51 13.31 -1.50
CA GLU A 77 -7.04 13.29 -1.69
C GLU A 77 -6.51 11.87 -1.92
N GLY A 78 -7.19 10.87 -1.37
CA GLY A 78 -6.82 9.47 -1.55
C GLY A 78 -8.00 8.53 -1.37
N ASP A 79 -8.08 7.53 -2.23
CA ASP A 79 -9.28 6.72 -2.38
C ASP A 79 -8.97 5.23 -2.25
N ILE A 80 -10.02 4.45 -1.97
CA ILE A 80 -10.02 3.00 -2.15
C ILE A 80 -10.03 2.70 -3.64
N TRP A 81 -9.03 1.95 -4.07
CA TRP A 81 -8.98 1.30 -5.37
C TRP A 81 -8.96 -0.21 -5.16
N TYR A 82 -9.37 -0.95 -6.19
CA TYR A 82 -9.35 -2.40 -6.16
C TYR A 82 -8.93 -3.00 -7.49
N SER A 83 -8.44 -4.21 -7.44
CA SER A 83 -8.17 -5.06 -8.59
C SER A 83 -8.57 -6.50 -8.30
N THR A 84 -8.97 -7.23 -9.34
CA THR A 84 -9.31 -8.65 -9.26
C THR A 84 -8.22 -9.53 -9.86
N LYS A 85 -7.95 -10.67 -9.22
CA LYS A 85 -6.93 -11.64 -9.61
C LYS A 85 -7.32 -12.32 -10.92
N ILE A 86 -6.41 -12.34 -11.89
CA ILE A 86 -6.57 -13.04 -13.17
C ILE A 86 -5.84 -14.40 -13.13
N SER A 87 -4.64 -14.42 -12.54
CA SER A 87 -3.85 -15.63 -12.29
C SER A 87 -2.96 -15.44 -11.06
N ASP A 88 -2.14 -16.43 -10.71
CA ASP A 88 -1.27 -16.35 -9.53
C ASP A 88 -0.31 -15.17 -9.50
N ILE A 89 0.07 -14.65 -10.67
CA ILE A 89 1.02 -13.54 -10.81
C ILE A 89 0.42 -12.33 -11.52
N SER A 90 -0.88 -12.33 -11.84
CA SER A 90 -1.49 -11.25 -12.62
C SER A 90 -2.83 -10.79 -12.07
N TRP A 91 -3.04 -9.48 -12.18
CA TRP A 91 -4.18 -8.75 -11.66
C TRP A 91 -4.80 -7.90 -12.77
N SER A 92 -6.09 -7.65 -12.70
CA SER A 92 -6.76 -6.73 -13.63
C SER A 92 -6.32 -5.28 -13.39
N PRO A 93 -6.50 -4.36 -14.35
CA PRO A 93 -6.24 -2.95 -14.11
C PRO A 93 -7.03 -2.45 -12.90
N ARG A 94 -6.35 -1.78 -11.96
CA ARG A 94 -7.00 -1.22 -10.78
C ARG A 94 -8.10 -0.23 -11.16
N LYS A 95 -9.14 -0.20 -10.35
CA LYS A 95 -10.30 0.69 -10.50
C LYS A 95 -10.57 1.40 -9.19
N ASN A 96 -10.88 2.70 -9.26
CA ASN A 96 -11.42 3.43 -8.13
C ASN A 96 -12.79 2.81 -7.75
N ILE A 97 -13.04 2.54 -6.47
CA ILE A 97 -14.28 1.85 -6.04
C ILE A 97 -15.52 2.76 -6.07
N GLY A 98 -15.32 4.08 -6.08
CA GLY A 98 -16.37 5.09 -6.14
C GLY A 98 -17.14 5.32 -4.85
N GLU A 99 -18.12 6.21 -4.90
CA GLU A 99 -19.08 6.46 -3.81
C GLU A 99 -20.05 5.25 -3.63
N PRO A 100 -20.57 5.00 -2.41
CA PRO A 100 -20.40 5.78 -1.19
C PRO A 100 -19.17 5.38 -0.36
N LEU A 101 -18.35 4.45 -0.85
CA LEU A 101 -17.18 3.95 -0.12
C LEU A 101 -16.03 4.96 -0.12
N ASN A 102 -15.83 5.64 -1.25
CA ASN A 102 -15.04 6.86 -1.29
C ASN A 102 -15.94 8.08 -1.09
N ASN A 103 -15.38 9.12 -0.48
CA ASN A 103 -16.01 10.42 -0.29
C ASN A 103 -14.93 11.53 -0.33
N ASP A 104 -15.26 12.73 0.15
CA ASP A 104 -14.37 13.88 0.15
C ASP A 104 -13.16 13.75 1.11
N ALA A 105 -13.15 12.75 1.98
CA ALA A 105 -12.01 12.42 2.85
C ALA A 105 -11.12 11.32 2.24
N SER A 106 -9.95 11.08 2.85
CA SER A 106 -9.17 9.90 2.50
C SER A 106 -9.85 8.63 3.00
N ASN A 107 -10.11 7.64 2.15
CA ASN A 107 -10.76 6.39 2.53
C ASN A 107 -9.88 5.17 2.22
N PHE A 108 -9.85 4.18 3.10
CA PHE A 108 -9.16 2.90 2.83
C PHE A 108 -9.81 1.72 3.57
N VAL A 109 -9.63 0.52 3.01
CA VAL A 109 -10.04 -0.75 3.61
C VAL A 109 -8.97 -1.19 4.61
N ILE A 110 -9.40 -1.56 5.82
CA ILE A 110 -8.54 -2.14 6.87
C ILE A 110 -8.56 -3.66 6.78
N SER A 111 -9.74 -4.25 6.57
CA SER A 111 -9.92 -5.70 6.45
C SER A 111 -11.23 -6.05 5.77
N VAL A 112 -11.35 -7.31 5.37
CA VAL A 112 -12.54 -7.92 4.77
C VAL A 112 -13.00 -9.05 5.70
N SER A 113 -14.30 -9.15 5.95
CA SER A 113 -14.85 -10.25 6.76
C SER A 113 -14.58 -11.62 6.12
N PRO A 114 -14.47 -12.71 6.91
CA PRO A 114 -14.15 -14.04 6.38
C PRO A 114 -15.08 -14.56 5.28
N ASP A 115 -16.34 -14.13 5.28
CA ASP A 115 -17.36 -14.50 4.29
C ASP A 115 -17.34 -13.62 3.03
N ASN A 116 -16.41 -12.67 2.93
CA ASN A 116 -16.28 -11.66 1.87
C ASN A 116 -17.47 -10.68 1.75
N ASN A 117 -18.36 -10.61 2.74
CA ASN A 117 -19.56 -9.77 2.66
C ASN A 117 -19.46 -8.43 3.39
N THR A 118 -18.35 -8.11 4.06
CA THR A 118 -18.20 -6.86 4.80
C THR A 118 -16.79 -6.30 4.66
N LEU A 119 -16.69 -5.00 4.36
CA LEU A 119 -15.45 -4.23 4.41
C LEU A 119 -15.40 -3.41 5.69
N PHE A 120 -14.30 -3.52 6.44
CA PHE A 120 -14.01 -2.63 7.55
C PHE A 120 -13.19 -1.46 7.04
N LEU A 121 -13.73 -0.25 7.16
CA LEU A 121 -13.14 0.96 6.58
C LEU A 121 -12.52 1.85 7.67
N SER A 122 -11.52 2.64 7.30
CA SER A 122 -10.96 3.69 8.16
C SER A 122 -11.34 5.08 7.65
N ARG A 123 -11.12 6.09 8.52
CA ARG A 123 -11.27 7.54 8.29
C ARG A 123 -12.73 8.02 8.36
N LYS A 124 -12.96 9.23 7.89
CA LYS A 124 -14.17 10.00 8.17
C LYS A 124 -15.29 9.55 7.24
N TYR A 125 -16.29 8.91 7.81
CA TYR A 125 -17.61 8.74 7.21
C TYR A 125 -18.61 9.55 8.03
N LYS A 126 -19.42 10.38 7.37
CA LYS A 126 -20.52 11.05 8.07
C LYS A 126 -21.50 9.97 8.51
N ALA A 127 -22.01 10.06 9.74
CA ALA A 127 -23.00 9.13 10.28
C ALA A 127 -24.37 9.32 9.59
N LYS A 128 -24.45 9.01 8.29
CA LYS A 128 -25.68 8.89 7.49
C LYS A 128 -25.43 7.99 6.28
N ALA A 129 -25.20 6.71 6.52
CA ALA A 129 -25.58 5.63 5.62
C ALA A 129 -25.33 4.32 6.38
N LYS A 130 -26.41 3.59 6.69
CA LYS A 130 -26.30 2.14 6.81
C LYS A 130 -25.93 1.66 5.41
N VAL A 131 -24.66 1.42 5.16
CA VAL A 131 -24.25 0.54 4.06
C VAL A 131 -24.26 -0.85 4.68
N LEU A 132 -25.35 -1.57 4.43
CA LEU A 132 -25.49 -2.98 4.77
C LEU A 132 -24.56 -3.81 3.89
#